data_AF-A0A0W0YLH2-F1
#
_entry.id   AF-A0A0W0YLH2-F1
#
_cell.length_a   1.000
_cell.length_b   1.000
_cell.length_c   1.000
_cell.angle_alpha   90.00
_cell.angle_beta   90.00
_cell.angle_gamma   90.00
#
_symmetry.space_group_name_H-M   'P 1'
#
loop_
_entity.id
_entity.type
_entity.pdbx_description
1 polymer ?
#
loop_
_entity_poly.entity_id
_entity_poly.type
_entity_poly.pdbx_seq_one_letter_code
_entity_poly.pdbx_strand_id
1 'polypeptide(L)'
;MKLSGMIFFSLMLFMSQGIAAVASDHAVFSFDQEKESKNLVYLAFQQLYQVNHRILKLRELAIQAADASLPDNQRYELDKLFQKQLVLLRKEINQSESALDIVPENPIHIFMPYQGQTYQFQLDLSGFSELTPNVDLRSAPEVLQAFKTLISSLEKGLPDSANPGDWSGFIVENTDSASFNKKNQLMISNDADKLAIMTQFIAIRTELVSKLNVLSLLLEQYIERQGDEDLLYVIWESFFDLKIKVNSGEMKIRFNLFTDNKLKFPYQHRIRNYDFPRLNLEKYQVRDLNILKLQDALAVGDMTYKMKLFIRDWSVM
;
A
#
# COMPACT_ATOMS: atom_id res chain seq x y z
N MET A 1 35.86 -53.32 -20.58
CA MET A 1 34.62 -53.23 -19.80
C MET A 1 34.60 -51.88 -19.09
N LYS A 2 33.78 -50.96 -19.61
CA LYS A 2 33.55 -49.60 -19.09
C LYS A 2 32.10 -49.57 -18.60
N LEU A 3 31.89 -49.49 -17.28
CA LEU A 3 30.57 -49.21 -16.70
C LEU A 3 30.74 -48.81 -15.23
N SER A 4 31.21 -47.57 -15.01
CA SER A 4 31.15 -46.93 -13.69
C SER A 4 31.24 -45.39 -13.75
N GLY A 5 31.32 -44.79 -14.94
CA GLY A 5 31.40 -43.33 -15.13
C GLY A 5 30.06 -42.62 -15.39
N MET A 6 28.92 -43.34 -15.41
CA MET A 6 27.60 -42.75 -15.76
C MET A 6 26.65 -42.53 -14.57
N ILE A 7 27.00 -43.00 -13.37
CA ILE A 7 26.13 -42.85 -12.18
C ILE A 7 26.45 -41.56 -11.40
N PHE A 8 27.65 -40.98 -11.55
CA PHE A 8 27.99 -39.74 -10.84
C PHE A 8 27.49 -38.46 -11.54
N PHE A 9 27.25 -38.51 -12.86
CA PHE A 9 26.74 -37.36 -13.62
C PHE A 9 25.21 -37.20 -13.56
N SER A 10 24.49 -38.26 -13.20
CA SER A 10 23.03 -38.25 -13.07
C SER A 10 22.53 -37.81 -11.68
N LEU A 11 23.41 -37.74 -10.67
CA LEU A 11 23.07 -37.16 -9.36
C LEU A 11 23.30 -35.64 -9.27
N MET A 12 24.12 -35.04 -10.14
CA MET A 12 24.33 -33.58 -10.15
C MET A 12 23.28 -32.81 -10.96
N LEU A 13 22.57 -33.48 -11.88
CA LEU A 13 21.49 -32.86 -12.66
C LEU A 13 20.16 -32.72 -11.90
N PHE A 14 20.07 -33.23 -10.67
CA PHE A 14 18.97 -32.97 -9.74
C PHE A 14 19.32 -31.97 -8.63
N MET A 15 20.51 -31.35 -8.67
CA MET A 15 20.89 -30.30 -7.70
C MET A 15 20.98 -28.89 -8.32
N SER A 16 20.64 -28.71 -9.61
CA SER A 16 20.67 -27.39 -10.25
C SER A 16 19.29 -26.81 -10.57
N GLN A 17 18.21 -27.38 -10.04
CA GLN A 17 16.90 -26.74 -10.05
C GLN A 17 16.33 -26.74 -8.63
N GLY A 18 16.07 -25.54 -8.12
CA GLY A 18 15.44 -25.37 -6.82
C GLY A 18 16.22 -24.54 -5.81
N ILE A 19 17.06 -23.59 -6.23
CA ILE A 19 17.00 -22.30 -5.53
C ILE A 19 15.69 -21.67 -6.02
N ALA A 20 14.56 -22.20 -5.54
CA ALA A 20 13.40 -21.37 -5.39
C ALA A 20 13.88 -20.32 -4.39
N ALA A 21 14.35 -19.18 -4.89
CA ALA A 21 14.35 -17.96 -4.13
C ALA A 21 12.95 -17.93 -3.54
N VAL A 22 12.86 -18.17 -2.22
CA VAL A 22 11.58 -18.20 -1.52
C VAL A 22 11.06 -16.78 -1.71
N ALA A 23 10.27 -16.57 -2.76
CA ALA A 23 9.65 -15.30 -3.07
C ALA A 23 8.93 -14.96 -1.78
N SER A 24 9.35 -13.89 -1.12
CA SER A 24 8.75 -13.55 0.16
C SER A 24 7.25 -13.47 -0.10
N ASP A 25 6.42 -14.13 0.71
CA ASP A 25 4.96 -14.18 0.51
C ASP A 25 4.26 -12.82 0.80
N HIS A 26 5.00 -11.73 0.62
CA HIS A 26 4.58 -10.39 0.91
C HIS A 26 4.64 -9.62 -0.40
N ALA A 27 3.56 -8.91 -0.74
CA ALA A 27 3.70 -7.84 -1.70
C ALA A 27 4.53 -6.72 -1.07
N VAL A 28 5.48 -6.17 -1.81
CA VAL A 28 6.35 -5.09 -1.32
C VAL A 28 6.08 -3.84 -2.13
N PHE A 29 5.64 -2.79 -1.44
CA PHE A 29 5.44 -1.46 -1.98
C PHE A 29 6.61 -0.60 -1.53
N SER A 30 7.47 -0.20 -2.46
CA SER A 30 8.61 0.67 -2.19
C SER A 30 8.33 2.06 -2.72
N PHE A 31 8.72 3.06 -1.95
CA PHE A 31 8.54 4.46 -2.30
C PHE A 31 9.74 5.29 -1.83
N ASP A 32 10.03 6.37 -2.55
CA ASP A 32 11.28 7.11 -2.39
C ASP A 32 11.20 8.21 -1.33
N GLN A 33 10.00 8.70 -1.01
CA GLN A 33 9.83 9.83 -0.10
C GLN A 33 9.75 9.46 1.39
N GLU A 34 10.68 10.01 2.17
CA GLU A 34 10.75 9.82 3.62
C GLU A 34 9.57 10.46 4.38
N LYS A 35 9.08 11.60 3.90
CA LYS A 35 7.97 12.33 4.50
C LYS A 35 6.68 11.50 4.49
N GLU A 36 6.39 10.83 3.38
CA GLU A 36 5.22 9.95 3.25
C GLU A 36 5.31 8.74 4.19
N SER A 37 6.50 8.13 4.32
CA SER A 37 6.69 7.06 5.31
C SER A 37 6.41 7.51 6.73
N LYS A 38 6.86 8.71 7.10
CA LYS A 38 6.63 9.27 8.44
C LYS A 38 5.14 9.52 8.68
N ASN A 39 4.44 10.04 7.68
CA ASN A 39 3.00 10.27 7.75
C ASN A 39 2.24 8.95 7.95
N LEU A 40 2.59 7.91 7.18
CA LEU A 40 2.01 6.58 7.34
C LEU A 40 2.26 6.00 8.74
N VAL A 41 3.48 6.08 9.27
CA VAL A 41 3.80 5.61 10.63
C VAL A 41 3.06 6.42 11.70
N TYR A 42 2.88 7.72 11.47
CA TYR A 42 2.16 8.58 12.40
C TYR A 42 0.66 8.25 12.43
N LEU A 43 0.01 8.13 11.26
CA LEU A 43 -1.39 7.72 11.15
C LEU A 43 -1.61 6.34 11.77
N ALA A 44 -0.70 5.40 11.48
CA ALA A 44 -0.63 4.09 12.11
C ALA A 44 -0.57 4.15 13.63
N PHE A 45 0.33 4.96 14.18
CA PHE A 45 0.47 5.15 15.61
C PHE A 45 -0.82 5.71 16.23
N GLN A 46 -1.43 6.72 15.62
CA GLN A 46 -2.68 7.31 16.11
C GLN A 46 -3.81 6.27 16.17
N GLN A 47 -3.96 5.47 15.11
CA GLN A 47 -4.97 4.42 15.03
C GLN A 47 -4.72 3.31 16.06
N LEU A 48 -3.48 2.80 16.16
CA LEU A 48 -3.10 1.80 17.15
C LEU A 48 -3.24 2.29 18.59
N TYR A 49 -2.94 3.56 18.85
CA TYR A 49 -3.10 4.18 20.16
C TYR A 49 -4.57 4.22 20.60
N GLN A 50 -5.48 4.58 19.69
CA GLN A 50 -6.93 4.57 19.96
C GLN A 50 -7.42 3.16 20.27
N VAL A 51 -7.04 2.17 19.45
CA VAL A 51 -7.35 0.76 19.66
C VAL A 51 -6.83 0.27 21.03
N ASN A 52 -5.57 0.57 21.35
CA ASN A 52 -4.97 0.20 22.63
C ASN A 52 -5.73 0.83 23.82
N HIS A 53 -6.10 2.11 23.72
CA HIS A 53 -6.88 2.79 24.75
C HIS A 53 -8.25 2.12 24.96
N ARG A 54 -8.95 1.74 23.88
CA ARG A 54 -10.22 1.01 23.97
C ARG A 54 -10.05 -0.35 24.64
N ILE A 55 -9.01 -1.09 24.29
CA ILE A 55 -8.77 -2.41 24.88
C ILE A 55 -8.45 -2.28 26.39
N LEU A 56 -7.65 -1.29 26.78
CA LEU A 56 -7.41 -1.00 28.20
C LEU A 56 -8.72 -0.66 28.93
N LYS A 57 -9.62 0.09 28.30
CA LYS A 57 -10.92 0.40 28.91
C LYS A 57 -11.81 -0.84 29.06
N LEU A 58 -11.85 -1.70 28.05
CA LEU A 58 -12.56 -2.98 28.11
C LEU A 58 -12.01 -3.86 29.24
N ARG A 59 -10.68 -3.89 29.41
CA ARG A 59 -10.03 -4.60 30.51
C ARG A 59 -10.45 -4.06 31.88
N GLU A 60 -10.41 -2.75 32.08
CA GLU A 60 -10.82 -2.13 33.34
C GLU A 60 -12.27 -2.49 33.69
N LEU A 61 -13.18 -2.38 32.72
CA LEU A 61 -14.60 -2.71 32.91
C LEU A 61 -14.79 -4.19 33.25
N ALA A 62 -14.06 -5.08 32.59
CA ALA A 62 -14.12 -6.51 32.87
C ALA A 62 -13.59 -6.87 34.28
N ILE A 63 -12.50 -6.22 34.72
CA ILE A 63 -11.97 -6.41 36.08
C ILE A 63 -12.97 -5.91 37.12
N GLN A 64 -13.58 -4.74 36.90
CA GLN A 64 -14.59 -4.20 37.79
C GLN A 64 -15.81 -5.11 37.86
N ALA A 65 -16.34 -5.57 36.72
CA ALA A 65 -17.50 -6.46 36.68
C ALA A 65 -17.25 -7.85 37.33
N ALA A 66 -16.00 -8.28 37.42
CA ALA A 66 -15.60 -9.53 38.07
C ALA A 66 -15.58 -9.45 39.61
N ASP A 67 -15.74 -8.26 40.21
CA ASP A 67 -15.82 -8.11 41.66
C ASP A 67 -17.10 -8.78 42.20
N ALA A 68 -16.92 -9.85 42.98
CA ALA A 68 -18.00 -10.62 43.56
C ALA A 68 -18.85 -9.83 44.58
N SER A 69 -18.38 -8.68 45.07
CA SER A 69 -19.09 -7.83 46.02
C SER A 69 -20.07 -6.83 45.36
N LEU A 70 -20.01 -6.65 44.04
CA LEU A 70 -20.89 -5.74 43.32
C LEU A 70 -22.32 -6.30 43.20
N PRO A 71 -23.37 -5.49 43.46
CA PRO A 71 -24.75 -5.83 43.18
C PRO A 71 -25.03 -6.04 41.67
N ASP A 72 -25.99 -6.90 41.34
CA ASP A 72 -26.30 -7.30 39.96
C ASP A 72 -26.65 -6.13 39.04
N ASN A 73 -27.37 -5.12 39.55
CA ASN A 73 -27.70 -3.93 38.76
C ASN A 73 -26.43 -3.13 38.37
N GLN A 74 -25.42 -3.07 39.23
CA GLN A 74 -24.16 -2.40 38.93
C GLN A 74 -23.33 -3.20 37.92
N ARG A 75 -23.31 -4.53 38.05
CA ARG A 75 -22.66 -5.41 37.05
C ARG A 75 -23.31 -5.28 35.68
N TYR A 76 -24.64 -5.19 35.63
CA TYR A 76 -25.39 -4.99 34.40
C TYR A 76 -25.07 -3.65 33.71
N GLU A 77 -24.93 -2.57 34.47
CA GLU A 77 -24.51 -1.28 33.89
C GLU A 77 -23.06 -1.31 33.39
N LEU A 78 -22.16 -2.02 34.06
CA LEU A 78 -20.79 -2.24 33.59
C LEU A 78 -20.74 -3.05 32.28
N ASP A 79 -21.59 -4.07 32.14
CA ASP A 79 -21.69 -4.84 30.88
C ASP A 79 -22.23 -3.97 29.73
N LYS A 80 -23.25 -3.14 29.94
CA LYS A 80 -23.70 -2.18 28.91
C LYS A 80 -22.56 -1.28 28.43
N LEU A 81 -21.76 -0.75 29.35
CA LEU A 81 -20.59 0.07 29.02
C LEU A 81 -19.53 -0.73 28.26
N PHE A 82 -19.31 -1.99 28.65
CA PHE A 82 -18.40 -2.91 27.96
C PHE A 82 -18.85 -3.15 26.51
N GLN A 83 -20.12 -3.51 26.28
CA GLN A 83 -20.68 -3.72 24.94
C GLN A 83 -20.57 -2.46 24.08
N LYS A 84 -20.83 -1.28 24.66
CA LYS A 84 -20.67 0.01 23.95
C LYS A 84 -19.22 0.22 23.51
N GLN A 85 -18.23 0.01 24.39
CA GLN A 85 -16.81 0.14 24.02
C GLN A 85 -16.39 -0.90 22.98
N LEU A 86 -16.97 -2.09 23.02
CA LEU A 86 -16.69 -3.17 22.08
C LEU A 86 -17.17 -2.84 20.67
N VAL A 87 -18.36 -2.24 20.55
CA VAL A 87 -18.88 -1.73 19.26
C VAL A 87 -17.97 -0.62 18.72
N LEU A 88 -17.52 0.31 19.57
CA LEU A 88 -16.59 1.37 19.16
C LEU A 88 -15.24 0.81 18.71
N LEU A 89 -14.68 -0.17 19.43
CA LEU A 89 -13.44 -0.85 19.04
C LEU A 89 -13.58 -1.53 17.68
N ARG A 90 -14.69 -2.24 17.44
CA ARG A 90 -14.96 -2.86 16.11
C ARG A 90 -15.06 -1.80 15.02
N LYS A 91 -15.71 -0.68 15.29
CA LYS A 91 -15.80 0.44 14.35
C LYS A 91 -14.42 1.01 14.05
N GLU A 92 -13.58 1.26 15.06
CA GLU A 92 -12.22 1.78 14.90
C GLU A 92 -11.33 0.80 14.09
N ILE A 93 -11.44 -0.50 14.31
CA ILE A 93 -10.72 -1.53 13.53
C ILE A 93 -11.23 -1.63 12.09
N ASN A 94 -12.54 -1.54 11.87
CA ASN A 94 -13.11 -1.61 10.52
C ASN A 94 -12.92 -0.33 9.72
N GLN A 95 -12.66 0.80 10.38
CA GLN A 95 -12.41 2.10 9.74
C GLN A 95 -10.92 2.42 9.61
N SER A 96 -10.02 1.52 10.00
CA SER A 96 -8.56 1.74 9.97
C SER A 96 -7.97 1.55 8.58
N GLU A 97 -8.58 2.18 7.59
CA GLU A 97 -7.93 2.37 6.31
C GLU A 97 -6.88 3.47 6.50
N SER A 98 -5.64 3.15 6.15
CA SER A 98 -4.63 4.16 5.90
C SER A 98 -4.55 4.41 4.41
N ALA A 99 -4.24 5.64 4.05
CA ALA A 99 -4.13 6.07 2.67
C ALA A 99 -2.70 6.53 2.39
N LEU A 100 -2.16 6.08 1.25
CA LEU A 100 -0.96 6.61 0.64
C LEU A 100 -1.38 7.51 -0.51
N ASP A 101 -0.94 8.76 -0.47
CA ASP A 101 -1.16 9.71 -1.55
C ASP A 101 -0.24 9.36 -2.73
N ILE A 102 -0.79 9.42 -3.94
CA ILE A 102 -0.04 9.22 -5.17
C ILE A 102 0.34 10.59 -5.70
N VAL A 103 1.64 10.88 -5.73
CA VAL A 103 2.16 12.18 -6.19
C VAL A 103 3.23 11.98 -7.26
N PRO A 104 3.38 12.91 -8.22
CA PRO A 104 4.36 12.82 -9.31
C PRO A 104 5.79 12.54 -8.86
N GLU A 105 6.17 13.07 -7.70
CA GLU A 105 7.54 13.03 -7.19
C GLU A 105 7.84 11.78 -6.35
N ASN A 106 6.92 10.81 -6.29
CA ASN A 106 7.07 9.59 -5.49
C ASN A 106 6.66 8.36 -6.32
N PRO A 107 7.55 7.81 -7.17
CA PRO A 107 7.25 6.60 -7.91
C PRO A 107 6.99 5.45 -6.92
N ILE A 108 5.95 4.66 -7.20
CA ILE A 108 5.60 3.51 -6.38
C ILE A 108 5.92 2.24 -7.15
N HIS A 109 6.83 1.44 -6.59
CA HIS A 109 7.17 0.12 -7.11
C HIS A 109 6.44 -0.95 -6.32
N ILE A 110 5.78 -1.86 -7.02
CA ILE A 110 5.02 -2.96 -6.43
C ILE A 110 5.67 -4.26 -6.87
N PHE A 111 6.13 -5.04 -5.90
CA PHE A 111 6.62 -6.39 -6.13
C PHE A 111 5.56 -7.37 -5.63
N MET A 112 5.01 -8.17 -6.52
CA MET A 112 3.94 -9.11 -6.19
C MET A 112 4.41 -10.55 -6.43
N PRO A 113 4.52 -11.38 -5.38
CA PRO A 113 4.75 -12.80 -5.54
C PRO A 113 3.46 -13.49 -6.02
N TYR A 114 3.52 -14.29 -7.08
CA TYR A 114 2.39 -15.12 -7.52
C TYR A 114 2.90 -16.39 -8.23
N GLN A 115 2.38 -17.55 -7.84
CA GLN A 115 2.73 -18.87 -8.41
C GLN A 115 4.25 -19.13 -8.55
N GLY A 116 5.05 -18.69 -7.56
CA GLY A 116 6.50 -18.89 -7.57
C GLY A 116 7.29 -17.90 -8.44
N GLN A 117 6.63 -16.94 -9.08
CA GLN A 117 7.24 -15.83 -9.80
C GLN A 117 7.08 -14.52 -9.03
N THR A 118 7.97 -13.56 -9.30
CA THR A 118 7.82 -12.18 -8.79
C THR A 118 7.53 -11.26 -9.96
N TYR A 119 6.42 -10.55 -9.85
CA TYR A 119 5.99 -9.54 -10.81
C TYR A 119 6.38 -8.16 -10.27
N GLN A 120 6.87 -7.28 -11.14
CA GLN A 120 7.17 -5.90 -10.81
C GLN A 120 6.24 -4.99 -11.60
N PHE A 121 5.47 -4.20 -10.85
CA PHE A 121 4.67 -3.12 -11.38
C PHE A 121 5.23 -1.79 -10.92
N GLN A 122 4.96 -0.75 -11.69
CA GLN A 122 5.40 0.60 -11.41
C GLN A 122 4.30 1.58 -11.78
N LEU A 123 3.92 2.41 -10.81
CA LEU A 123 3.17 3.63 -11.09
C LEU A 123 4.15 4.80 -11.07
N ASP A 124 4.50 5.28 -12.27
CA ASP A 124 5.40 6.42 -12.46
C ASP A 124 4.62 7.60 -13.04
N LEU A 125 4.55 8.66 -12.25
CA LEU A 125 3.87 9.91 -12.61
C LEU A 125 4.86 11.07 -12.79
N SER A 126 6.18 10.83 -12.82
CA SER A 126 7.19 11.88 -12.94
C SER A 126 6.95 12.81 -14.13
N GLY A 127 6.53 12.25 -15.26
CA GLY A 127 6.17 12.99 -16.47
C GLY A 127 5.01 13.99 -16.31
N PHE A 128 4.17 13.87 -15.27
CA PHE A 128 3.11 14.88 -14.99
C PHE A 128 3.69 16.22 -14.52
N SER A 129 4.80 16.20 -13.81
CA SER A 129 5.41 17.42 -13.24
C SER A 129 5.95 18.35 -14.34
N GLU A 130 6.48 17.76 -15.41
CA GLU A 130 7.09 18.43 -16.57
C GLU A 130 6.06 19.04 -17.53
N LEU A 131 4.81 18.54 -17.50
CA LEU A 131 3.75 19.03 -18.36
C LEU A 131 3.26 20.40 -17.91
N THR A 132 3.33 21.37 -18.82
CA THR A 132 2.85 22.74 -18.59
C THR A 132 1.53 22.98 -19.33
N PRO A 133 0.63 23.79 -18.74
CA PRO A 133 -0.66 24.06 -19.34
C PRO A 133 -0.61 25.11 -20.47
N ASN A 134 0.53 25.82 -20.63
CA ASN A 134 0.69 26.84 -21.67
C ASN A 134 1.04 26.18 -23.01
N VAL A 135 0.01 25.65 -23.66
CA VAL A 135 0.14 25.02 -24.97
C VAL A 135 -0.08 26.07 -26.06
N ASP A 136 0.95 26.39 -26.83
CA ASP A 136 0.82 27.16 -28.07
C ASP A 136 0.85 26.24 -29.29
N LEU A 137 0.42 26.72 -30.46
CA LEU A 137 0.38 25.90 -31.68
C LEU A 137 1.75 25.32 -32.08
N ARG A 138 2.86 25.99 -31.72
CA ARG A 138 4.22 25.54 -32.08
C ARG A 138 4.70 24.41 -31.17
N SER A 139 4.32 24.44 -29.91
CA SER A 139 4.64 23.46 -28.87
C SER A 139 3.60 22.34 -28.76
N ALA A 140 2.40 22.51 -29.32
CA ALA A 140 1.33 21.50 -29.30
C ALA A 140 1.78 20.10 -29.75
N PRO A 141 2.60 19.92 -30.81
CA PRO A 141 3.12 18.59 -31.17
C PRO A 141 4.01 17.98 -30.09
N GLU A 142 4.82 18.79 -29.40
CA GLU A 142 5.71 18.34 -28.33
C GLU A 142 4.91 17.91 -27.10
N VAL A 143 3.87 18.68 -26.74
CA VAL A 143 2.95 18.34 -25.64
C VAL A 143 2.16 17.07 -25.96
N LEU A 144 1.70 16.91 -27.20
CA LEU A 144 1.03 15.68 -27.65
C LEU A 144 1.96 14.46 -27.52
N GLN A 145 3.23 14.61 -27.91
CA GLN A 145 4.22 13.56 -27.75
C GLN A 145 4.48 13.24 -26.27
N ALA A 146 4.49 14.26 -25.40
CA ALA A 146 4.64 14.07 -23.96
C ALA A 146 3.44 13.31 -23.36
N PHE A 147 2.20 13.62 -23.75
CA PHE A 147 1.02 12.84 -23.36
C PHE A 147 1.11 11.39 -23.82
N LYS A 148 1.47 11.15 -25.09
CA LYS A 148 1.64 9.78 -25.63
C LYS A 148 2.72 9.00 -24.90
N THR A 149 3.83 9.66 -24.54
CA THR A 149 4.91 9.04 -23.77
C THR A 149 4.46 8.66 -22.37
N LEU A 150 3.70 9.53 -21.69
CA LEU A 150 3.14 9.28 -20.37
C LEU A 150 2.11 8.15 -20.37
N ILE A 151 1.20 8.12 -21.35
CA ILE A 151 0.27 7.01 -21.57
C ILE A 151 1.04 5.70 -21.72
N SER A 152 2.02 5.67 -22.63
CA SER A 152 2.82 4.45 -22.85
C SER A 152 3.58 4.00 -21.60
N SER A 153 4.07 4.94 -20.78
CA SER A 153 4.73 4.64 -19.51
C SER A 153 3.76 3.98 -18.52
N LEU A 154 2.56 4.55 -18.36
CA LEU A 154 1.51 3.99 -17.50
C LEU A 154 1.07 2.59 -17.96
N GLU A 155 0.92 2.40 -19.27
CA GLU A 155 0.52 1.12 -19.86
C GLU A 155 1.58 0.03 -19.70
N LYS A 156 2.86 0.40 -19.79
CA LYS A 156 3.99 -0.51 -19.55
C LYS A 156 4.29 -0.74 -18.08
N GLY A 157 3.84 0.14 -17.19
CA GLY A 157 4.09 0.05 -15.75
C GLY A 157 3.06 -0.78 -15.00
N LEU A 158 1.82 -0.86 -15.49
CA LEU A 158 0.71 -1.55 -14.84
C LEU A 158 -0.18 -2.27 -15.87
N PRO A 159 -0.75 -3.45 -15.53
CA PRO A 159 -1.65 -4.18 -16.42
C PRO A 159 -3.03 -3.50 -16.53
N ASP A 160 -3.82 -3.91 -17.53
CA ASP A 160 -5.21 -3.45 -17.72
C ASP A 160 -6.20 -4.09 -16.73
N SER A 161 -5.81 -5.20 -16.09
CA SER A 161 -6.70 -6.01 -15.27
C SER A 161 -5.98 -6.62 -14.06
N ALA A 162 -6.74 -6.87 -12.99
CA ALA A 162 -6.25 -7.50 -11.76
C ALA A 162 -6.18 -9.03 -11.89
N ASN A 163 -6.50 -9.59 -13.06
CA ASN A 163 -6.37 -11.01 -13.32
C ASN A 163 -4.89 -11.37 -13.49
N PRO A 164 -4.34 -12.28 -12.67
CA PRO A 164 -2.94 -12.67 -12.77
C PRO A 164 -2.53 -13.23 -14.15
N GLY A 165 -3.49 -13.75 -14.93
CA GLY A 165 -3.24 -14.20 -16.30
C GLY A 165 -2.71 -13.10 -17.24
N ASP A 166 -2.98 -11.83 -16.94
CA ASP A 166 -2.56 -10.70 -17.76
C ASP A 166 -1.20 -10.12 -17.33
N TRP A 167 -0.57 -10.68 -16.28
CA TRP A 167 0.64 -10.10 -15.69
C TRP A 167 1.94 -10.65 -16.30
N SER A 168 1.87 -11.56 -17.27
CA SER A 168 3.05 -12.26 -17.81
C SER A 168 4.12 -11.32 -18.38
N GLY A 169 3.74 -10.12 -18.83
CA GLY A 169 4.67 -9.10 -19.32
C GLY A 169 5.51 -8.39 -18.25
N PHE A 170 5.24 -8.64 -16.96
CA PHE A 170 5.81 -7.92 -15.80
C PHE A 170 6.72 -8.78 -14.94
N ILE A 171 7.15 -9.95 -15.42
CA ILE A 171 7.96 -10.90 -14.67
C ILE A 171 9.39 -10.36 -14.48
N VAL A 172 9.94 -10.47 -13.27
CA VAL A 172 11.32 -10.13 -12.96
C VAL A 172 12.22 -11.36 -13.16
N GLU A 173 13.12 -11.31 -14.14
CA GLU A 173 14.01 -12.44 -14.48
C GLU A 173 15.16 -12.68 -13.48
N ASN A 174 15.46 -11.72 -12.58
CA ASN A 174 16.51 -11.85 -11.55
C ASN A 174 16.03 -11.36 -10.19
N THR A 175 15.73 -12.29 -9.28
CA THR A 175 15.28 -12.03 -7.90
C THR A 175 16.41 -11.89 -6.89
N ASP A 176 17.65 -11.57 -7.31
CA ASP A 176 18.76 -11.35 -6.36
C ASP A 176 18.45 -10.11 -5.49
N SER A 177 17.78 -10.40 -4.37
CA SER A 177 17.21 -9.50 -3.35
C SER A 177 18.18 -8.43 -2.80
N ALA A 178 19.46 -8.48 -3.18
CA ALA A 178 20.51 -7.61 -2.71
C ALA A 178 20.60 -6.25 -3.43
N SER A 179 20.11 -6.13 -4.67
CA SER A 179 20.24 -4.91 -5.49
C SER A 179 19.01 -3.98 -5.48
N PHE A 180 17.88 -4.42 -4.92
CA PHE A 180 16.65 -3.62 -4.90
C PHE A 180 16.81 -2.43 -3.95
N ASN A 181 16.65 -1.21 -4.46
CA ASN A 181 16.85 0.04 -3.73
C ASN A 181 15.98 0.06 -2.45
N LYS A 182 16.63 -0.12 -1.28
CA LYS A 182 16.00 -0.46 0.01
C LYS A 182 15.43 0.74 0.76
N LYS A 183 14.70 1.62 0.09
CA LYS A 183 14.13 2.82 0.74
C LYS A 183 12.64 2.63 0.95
N ASN A 184 12.19 2.97 2.16
CA ASN A 184 10.84 2.96 2.70
C ASN A 184 9.85 1.97 2.05
N GLN A 185 9.63 0.84 2.74
CA GLN A 185 8.85 -0.27 2.21
C GLN A 185 7.62 -0.54 3.08
N LEU A 186 6.48 -0.78 2.44
CA LEU A 186 5.31 -1.41 3.03
C LEU A 186 5.21 -2.84 2.51
N MET A 187 5.19 -3.81 3.41
CA MET A 187 5.06 -5.22 3.11
C MET A 187 3.70 -5.72 3.54
N ILE A 188 3.01 -6.40 2.62
CA ILE A 188 1.63 -6.84 2.79
C ILE A 188 1.55 -8.34 2.59
N SER A 189 1.28 -9.05 3.68
CA SER A 189 1.28 -10.51 3.73
C SER A 189 -0.07 -11.10 3.34
N ASN A 190 -1.17 -10.36 3.52
CA ASN A 190 -2.53 -10.83 3.28
C ASN A 190 -2.93 -10.78 1.80
N ASP A 191 -3.26 -11.93 1.22
CA ASP A 191 -3.63 -12.05 -0.20
C ASP A 191 -4.82 -11.18 -0.64
N ALA A 192 -5.84 -11.05 0.21
CA ALA A 192 -7.00 -10.22 -0.10
C ALA A 192 -6.61 -8.74 -0.20
N ASP A 193 -5.73 -8.26 0.69
CA ASP A 193 -5.22 -6.89 0.62
C ASP A 193 -4.26 -6.69 -0.56
N LYS A 194 -3.40 -7.68 -0.88
CA LYS A 194 -2.52 -7.64 -2.06
C LYS A 194 -3.35 -7.35 -3.33
N LEU A 195 -4.42 -8.12 -3.55
CA LEU A 195 -5.31 -7.97 -4.71
C LEU A 195 -6.14 -6.69 -4.66
N ALA A 196 -6.64 -6.30 -3.49
CA ALA A 196 -7.41 -5.06 -3.33
C ALA A 196 -6.59 -3.82 -3.68
N ILE A 197 -5.31 -3.80 -3.29
CA ILE A 197 -4.40 -2.70 -3.62
C ILE A 197 -4.06 -2.70 -5.10
N MET A 198 -3.73 -3.87 -5.69
CA MET A 198 -3.48 -3.96 -7.13
C MET A 198 -4.66 -3.44 -7.95
N THR A 199 -5.88 -3.79 -7.55
CA THR A 199 -7.12 -3.31 -8.18
C THR A 199 -7.23 -1.78 -8.14
N GLN A 200 -6.83 -1.14 -7.02
CA GLN A 200 -6.81 0.32 -6.92
C GLN A 200 -5.77 0.96 -7.85
N PHE A 201 -4.56 0.39 -7.94
CA PHE A 201 -3.53 0.87 -8.88
C PHE A 201 -4.01 0.81 -10.34
N ILE A 202 -4.66 -0.28 -10.72
CA ILE A 202 -5.21 -0.45 -12.07
C ILE A 202 -6.33 0.57 -12.31
N ALA A 203 -7.22 0.79 -11.34
CA ALA A 203 -8.28 1.79 -11.47
C ALA A 203 -7.72 3.21 -11.71
N ILE A 204 -6.67 3.58 -10.98
CA ILE A 204 -5.97 4.86 -11.15
C ILE A 204 -5.33 4.96 -12.53
N ARG A 205 -4.62 3.92 -12.97
CA ARG A 205 -4.07 3.84 -14.34
C ARG A 205 -5.15 4.04 -15.39
N THR A 206 -6.27 3.32 -15.30
CA THR A 206 -7.39 3.41 -16.25
C THR A 206 -7.96 4.83 -16.31
N GLU A 207 -8.15 5.47 -15.17
CA GLU A 207 -8.62 6.86 -15.11
C GLU A 207 -7.64 7.82 -15.79
N LEU A 208 -6.35 7.76 -15.42
CA LEU A 208 -5.31 8.62 -15.98
C LEU A 208 -5.17 8.45 -17.50
N VAL A 209 -5.07 7.21 -17.98
CA VAL A 209 -4.96 6.89 -19.41
C VAL A 209 -6.19 7.40 -20.17
N SER A 210 -7.39 7.19 -19.63
CA SER A 210 -8.62 7.69 -20.25
C SER A 210 -8.60 9.22 -20.40
N LYS A 211 -8.21 9.95 -19.35
CA LYS A 211 -8.15 11.42 -19.37
C LYS A 211 -7.07 11.95 -20.33
N LEU A 212 -5.89 11.34 -20.32
CA LEU A 212 -4.79 11.71 -21.22
C LEU A 212 -5.11 11.43 -22.69
N ASN A 213 -5.85 10.35 -22.98
CA ASN A 213 -6.31 10.07 -24.35
C ASN A 213 -7.29 11.12 -24.86
N VAL A 214 -8.23 11.58 -24.02
CA VAL A 214 -9.13 12.68 -24.37
C VAL A 214 -8.35 13.97 -24.63
N LEU A 215 -7.40 14.31 -23.76
CA LEU A 215 -6.52 15.47 -23.95
C LEU A 215 -5.69 15.39 -25.23
N SER A 216 -5.16 14.20 -25.56
CA SER A 216 -4.41 13.97 -26.80
C SER A 216 -5.28 14.22 -28.03
N LEU A 217 -6.51 13.72 -28.03
CA LEU A 217 -7.48 13.92 -29.12
C LEU A 217 -7.88 15.39 -29.28
N LEU A 218 -8.13 16.11 -28.18
CA LEU A 218 -8.41 17.54 -28.22
C LEU A 218 -7.23 18.34 -28.77
N LEU A 219 -6.00 17.96 -28.40
CA LEU A 219 -4.79 18.63 -28.87
C LEU A 219 -4.52 18.37 -30.36
N GLU A 220 -4.79 17.16 -30.85
CA GLU A 220 -4.79 16.85 -32.28
C GLU A 220 -5.78 17.74 -33.04
N GLN A 221 -7.01 17.89 -32.52
CA GLN A 221 -8.02 18.78 -33.12
C GLN A 221 -7.58 20.26 -33.09
N TYR A 222 -6.95 20.71 -32.01
CA TYR A 222 -6.42 22.08 -31.91
C TYR A 222 -5.35 22.37 -32.98
N ILE A 223 -4.45 21.41 -33.22
CA ILE A 223 -3.43 21.49 -34.27
C ILE A 223 -4.10 21.54 -35.66
N GLU A 224 -5.03 20.63 -35.92
CA GLU A 224 -5.75 20.56 -37.22
C GLU A 224 -6.54 21.84 -37.53
N ARG A 225 -7.14 22.44 -36.51
CA ARG A 225 -7.90 23.71 -36.62
C ARG A 225 -7.02 24.96 -36.56
N GLN A 226 -5.70 24.81 -36.60
CA GLN A 226 -4.73 25.92 -36.61
C GLN A 226 -4.87 26.89 -35.43
N GLY A 227 -5.19 26.37 -34.24
CA GLY A 227 -5.14 27.17 -33.01
C GLY A 227 -6.48 27.72 -32.50
N ASP A 228 -7.58 26.97 -32.65
CA ASP A 228 -8.91 27.31 -32.14
C ASP A 228 -8.87 27.61 -30.61
N GLU A 229 -9.17 28.85 -30.22
CA GLU A 229 -9.08 29.33 -28.83
C GLU A 229 -10.07 28.64 -27.90
N ASP A 230 -11.27 28.26 -28.40
CA ASP A 230 -12.27 27.55 -27.59
C ASP A 230 -11.76 26.15 -27.24
N LEU A 231 -11.10 25.47 -28.18
CA LEU A 231 -10.45 24.18 -27.91
C LEU A 231 -9.28 24.32 -26.93
N LEU A 232 -8.48 25.38 -27.07
CA LEU A 232 -7.38 25.63 -26.14
C LEU A 232 -7.89 25.80 -24.70
N TYR A 233 -8.99 26.53 -24.52
CA TYR A 233 -9.63 26.69 -23.21
C TYR A 233 -10.05 25.34 -22.62
N VAL A 234 -10.71 24.48 -23.41
CA VAL A 234 -11.15 23.16 -22.95
C VAL A 234 -9.96 22.25 -22.60
N ILE A 235 -8.90 22.27 -23.41
CA ILE A 235 -7.65 21.54 -23.12
C ILE A 235 -7.05 22.03 -21.80
N TRP A 236 -6.99 23.34 -21.62
CA TRP A 236 -6.42 23.97 -20.43
C TRP A 236 -7.18 23.59 -19.17
N GLU A 237 -8.50 23.73 -19.15
CA GLU A 237 -9.33 23.35 -18.01
C GLU A 237 -9.22 21.86 -17.68
N SER A 238 -9.29 21.01 -18.71
CA SER A 238 -9.23 19.55 -18.54
C SER A 238 -7.88 19.09 -18.01
N PHE A 239 -6.79 19.68 -18.50
CA PHE A 239 -5.44 19.38 -18.03
C PHE A 239 -5.22 19.92 -16.61
N PHE A 240 -5.75 21.10 -16.29
CA PHE A 240 -5.65 21.68 -14.96
C PHE A 240 -6.41 20.87 -13.91
N ASP A 241 -7.64 20.42 -14.20
CA ASP A 241 -8.41 19.50 -13.32
C ASP A 241 -7.63 18.20 -13.07
N LEU A 242 -7.06 17.60 -14.11
CA LEU A 242 -6.26 16.39 -13.98
C LEU A 242 -5.01 16.62 -13.12
N LYS A 243 -4.30 17.73 -13.34
CA LYS A 243 -3.10 18.09 -12.57
C LYS A 243 -3.43 18.37 -11.11
N ILE A 244 -4.57 19.01 -10.82
CA ILE A 244 -5.05 19.18 -9.44
C ILE A 244 -5.27 17.82 -8.81
N LYS A 245 -6.02 16.91 -9.42
CA LYS A 245 -6.32 15.59 -8.84
C LYS A 245 -5.09 14.77 -8.50
N VAL A 246 -4.09 14.81 -9.38
CA VAL A 246 -2.81 14.13 -9.18
C VAL A 246 -2.00 14.80 -8.05
N ASN A 247 -1.96 16.14 -7.99
CA ASN A 247 -1.15 16.86 -7.01
C ASN A 247 -1.82 17.07 -5.65
N SER A 248 -3.16 17.06 -5.58
CA SER A 248 -3.94 17.23 -4.35
C SER A 248 -4.04 15.96 -3.53
N GLY A 249 -3.54 14.84 -4.07
CA GLY A 249 -3.66 13.53 -3.46
C GLY A 249 -5.09 13.01 -3.46
N GLU A 250 -5.98 13.50 -4.34
CA GLU A 250 -7.32 12.91 -4.49
C GLU A 250 -7.27 11.45 -4.96
N MET A 251 -6.17 11.07 -5.65
CA MET A 251 -5.84 9.69 -5.97
C MET A 251 -5.06 9.04 -4.82
N LYS A 252 -5.74 8.18 -4.05
CA LYS A 252 -5.16 7.51 -2.87
C LYS A 252 -5.21 6.00 -2.99
N ILE A 253 -4.14 5.33 -2.57
CA ILE A 253 -4.14 3.89 -2.33
C ILE A 253 -4.49 3.63 -0.87
N ARG A 254 -5.57 2.89 -0.65
CA ARG A 254 -6.04 2.52 0.69
C ARG A 254 -5.64 1.10 1.05
N PHE A 255 -5.23 0.93 2.29
CA PHE A 255 -4.85 -0.37 2.85
C PHE A 255 -5.18 -0.44 4.33
N ASN A 256 -5.47 -1.66 4.80
CA ASN A 256 -5.78 -1.92 6.20
C ASN A 256 -4.49 -2.10 7.00
N LEU A 257 -4.28 -1.36 8.08
CA LEU A 257 -3.07 -1.53 8.89
C LEU A 257 -3.06 -2.79 9.75
N PHE A 258 -4.21 -3.41 10.04
CA PHE A 258 -4.34 -4.53 10.98
C PHE A 258 -4.31 -5.93 10.34
N THR A 259 -3.78 -6.06 9.13
CA THR A 259 -3.85 -7.30 8.33
C THR A 259 -2.52 -8.02 8.16
N ASP A 260 -1.61 -7.89 9.13
CA ASP A 260 -0.25 -8.46 9.10
C ASP A 260 0.68 -7.73 8.12
N ASN A 261 0.56 -6.41 8.13
CA ASN A 261 1.44 -5.52 7.39
C ASN A 261 2.72 -5.24 8.17
N LYS A 262 3.77 -4.86 7.44
CA LYS A 262 5.04 -4.48 8.02
C LYS A 262 5.64 -3.30 7.27
N LEU A 263 6.04 -2.26 7.99
CA LEU A 263 6.80 -1.16 7.41
C LEU A 263 8.30 -1.38 7.68
N LYS A 264 9.14 -1.19 6.65
CA LYS A 264 10.60 -1.26 6.76
C LYS A 264 11.24 0.06 6.30
N PHE A 265 12.05 0.66 7.15
CA PHE A 265 12.73 1.93 6.86
C PHE A 265 14.23 1.83 7.10
N PRO A 266 15.08 2.31 6.18
CA PRO A 266 16.49 2.53 6.47
C PRO A 266 16.65 3.71 7.44
N TYR A 267 17.41 3.53 8.53
CA TYR A 267 17.77 4.56 9.48
C TYR A 267 19.18 4.35 10.02
N GLN A 268 20.05 5.35 9.88
CA GLN A 268 21.43 5.33 10.43
C GLN A 268 22.17 4.00 10.18
N HIS A 269 22.23 3.58 8.91
CA HIS A 269 22.85 2.31 8.47
C HIS A 269 22.22 1.01 9.00
N ARG A 270 21.04 1.07 9.62
CA ARG A 270 20.24 -0.08 10.06
C ARG A 270 18.87 -0.05 9.39
N ILE A 271 18.21 -1.20 9.28
CA ILE A 271 16.81 -1.27 8.85
C ILE A 271 15.94 -1.40 10.10
N ARG A 272 15.03 -0.45 10.32
CA ARG A 272 13.99 -0.54 11.35
C ARG A 272 12.73 -1.17 10.75
N ASN A 273 12.16 -2.11 11.50
CA ASN A 273 11.00 -2.90 11.13
C ASN A 273 9.86 -2.57 12.09
N TYR A 274 8.69 -2.23 11.55
CA TYR A 274 7.46 -1.99 12.30
C TYR A 274 6.42 -3.00 11.85
N ASP A 275 6.23 -4.00 12.70
CA ASP A 275 5.21 -5.02 12.49
C ASP A 275 3.87 -4.50 13.03
N PHE A 276 2.81 -4.72 12.27
CA PHE A 276 1.46 -4.36 12.67
C PHE A 276 0.72 -5.60 13.17
N PRO A 277 -0.08 -5.49 14.25
CA PRO A 277 -0.71 -6.64 14.84
C PRO A 277 -1.83 -7.15 13.92
N ARG A 278 -1.85 -8.45 13.67
CA ARG A 278 -2.98 -9.14 13.05
C ARG A 278 -4.13 -9.25 14.07
N LEU A 279 -5.06 -8.30 14.04
CA LEU A 279 -6.24 -8.34 14.90
C LEU A 279 -7.31 -9.25 14.27
N ASN A 280 -7.23 -10.55 14.52
CA ASN A 280 -8.24 -11.50 14.04
C ASN A 280 -9.52 -11.46 14.91
N LEU A 281 -10.43 -10.53 14.58
CA LEU A 281 -11.74 -10.36 15.24
C LEU A 281 -12.61 -11.63 15.27
N GLU A 282 -12.50 -12.51 14.28
CA GLU A 282 -13.23 -13.79 14.28
C GLU A 282 -12.67 -14.78 15.31
N LYS A 283 -11.34 -14.86 15.47
CA LYS A 283 -10.69 -15.60 16.56
C LYS A 283 -10.98 -15.01 17.94
N TYR A 284 -11.28 -13.71 18.03
CA TYR A 284 -11.67 -13.09 19.29
C TYR A 284 -13.05 -13.54 19.78
N GLN A 285 -13.87 -14.25 18.98
CA GLN A 285 -15.22 -14.71 19.37
C GLN A 285 -15.97 -13.62 20.14
N VAL A 286 -16.10 -12.44 19.53
CA VAL A 286 -16.67 -11.25 20.17
C VAL A 286 -18.19 -11.38 20.41
N ARG A 287 -18.77 -12.57 20.22
CA ARG A 287 -20.13 -12.92 20.64
C ARG A 287 -20.16 -13.49 22.07
N ASP A 288 -19.05 -14.05 22.57
CA ASP A 288 -18.92 -14.67 23.89
C ASP A 288 -17.49 -14.44 24.45
N LEU A 289 -17.22 -13.35 25.18
CA LEU A 289 -15.89 -13.07 25.73
C LEU A 289 -15.78 -13.28 27.25
N ASN A 290 -14.81 -14.11 27.63
CA ASN A 290 -14.21 -14.23 28.97
C ASN A 290 -12.78 -13.62 28.97
N ILE A 291 -12.29 -13.23 30.14
CA ILE A 291 -11.18 -12.34 30.51
C ILE A 291 -9.77 -12.70 29.93
N LEU A 292 -9.61 -13.86 29.29
CA LEU A 292 -8.29 -14.46 29.03
C LEU A 292 -7.60 -14.12 27.69
N LYS A 293 -8.24 -13.36 26.78
CA LYS A 293 -7.66 -13.00 25.46
C LYS A 293 -6.88 -11.67 25.45
N LEU A 294 -6.50 -11.15 26.62
CA LEU A 294 -5.79 -9.87 26.78
C LEU A 294 -4.31 -9.88 26.36
N GLN A 295 -3.71 -11.05 26.05
CA GLN A 295 -2.30 -11.15 25.68
C GLN A 295 -1.98 -10.59 24.29
N ASP A 296 -2.81 -10.82 23.27
CA ASP A 296 -2.60 -10.25 21.93
C ASP A 296 -2.74 -8.71 21.94
N ALA A 297 -3.55 -8.18 22.86
CA ALA A 297 -3.67 -6.74 23.08
C ALA A 297 -2.42 -6.12 23.72
N LEU A 298 -1.62 -6.88 24.47
CA LEU A 298 -0.35 -6.40 25.02
C LEU A 298 0.71 -6.24 23.92
N ALA A 299 0.66 -7.02 22.84
CA ALA A 299 1.52 -6.84 21.67
C ALA A 299 1.26 -5.51 20.95
N VAL A 300 0.01 -5.04 20.92
CA VAL A 300 -0.38 -3.69 20.42
C VAL A 300 0.35 -2.60 21.22
N GLY A 301 0.51 -2.77 22.53
CA GLY A 301 1.24 -1.85 23.40
C GLY A 301 2.74 -1.74 23.07
N ASP A 302 3.42 -2.87 22.87
CA ASP A 302 4.86 -2.89 22.50
C ASP A 302 5.08 -2.28 21.09
N MET A 303 4.16 -2.53 20.15
CA MET A 303 4.18 -1.91 18.83
C MET A 303 3.92 -0.39 18.89
N THR A 304 2.96 0.05 19.70
CA THR A 304 2.65 1.49 19.92
C THR A 304 3.86 2.21 20.52
N TYR A 305 4.57 1.57 21.45
CA TYR A 305 5.81 2.11 22.03
C TYR A 305 6.93 2.22 20.98
N LYS A 306 7.15 1.18 20.16
CA LYS A 306 8.14 1.22 19.07
C LYS A 306 7.85 2.32 18.04
N MET A 307 6.58 2.52 17.66
CA MET A 307 6.17 3.59 16.74
C MET A 307 6.34 4.98 17.37
N LYS A 308 6.03 5.14 18.66
CA LYS A 308 6.30 6.38 19.42
C LYS A 308 7.79 6.71 19.43
N LEU A 309 8.66 5.72 19.65
CA LEU A 309 10.11 5.92 19.61
C LEU A 309 10.57 6.37 18.20
N PHE A 310 10.00 5.80 17.14
CA PHE A 310 10.30 6.24 15.77
C PHE A 310 9.98 7.72 15.53
N ILE A 311 8.74 8.14 15.85
CA ILE A 311 8.29 9.52 15.68
C ILE A 311 9.22 10.48 16.43
N ARG A 312 9.61 10.13 17.66
CA ARG A 312 10.51 10.93 18.51
C ARG A 312 11.94 10.98 17.96
N ASP A 313 12.53 9.83 17.62
CA ASP A 313 13.92 9.74 17.14
C ASP A 313 14.09 10.49 15.79
N TRP A 314 13.01 10.68 15.03
CA TRP A 314 12.95 11.45 13.76
C TRP A 314 12.38 12.87 13.89
N SER A 315 11.96 13.33 15.08
CA SER A 315 11.52 14.71 15.31
C SER A 315 12.59 15.58 15.96
N VAL A 316 13.74 15.00 16.31
CA VAL A 316 14.89 15.65 16.96
C VAL A 316 16.03 15.93 15.96
N MET A 317 15.82 15.58 14.69
CA MET A 317 16.66 15.94 13.54
C MET A 317 15.96 17.03 12.72
#